data_AF-A0A924ISY7-F1
#
_entry.id   AF-A0A924ISY7-F1
#
_cell.length_a   1.000
_cell.length_b   1.000
_cell.length_c   1.000
_cell.angle_alpha   90.00
_cell.angle_beta   90.00
_cell.angle_gamma   90.00
#
_symmetry.space_group_name_H-M   'P 1'
#
loop_
_entity.id
_entity.type
_entity.pdbx_description
1 polymer ?
#
loop_
_entity_poly.entity_id
_entity_poly.type
_entity_poly.pdbx_seq_one_letter_code
_entity_poly.pdbx_strand_id
1 'polypeptide(L)'
;MMSDFLNESPDAVTASQRPSIEVAVIMRRERIDNRWQPWRWALSDVVPQQSSFGTQARMLLKSVDEERWLHPGFKVELLVTDAEGYYLNVSTEQPCFWVVWRMEEEAALADEVVAVPTIVTLSYHDAGRWLDAQENVEQVPAPAEVVQWLKSFVAENHVLEVKRRQRPQSFKTLQDRFGAPARVSTEKKFKGPEHD
;
A
#
# COMPACT_ATOMS: atom_id res chain seq x y z
N MET A 1 11.48 -53.91 -35.63
CA MET A 1 12.36 -52.71 -35.51
C MET A 1 11.45 -51.57 -35.05
N MET A 2 11.41 -51.34 -33.73
CA MET A 2 12.17 -50.26 -33.05
C MET A 2 11.50 -48.92 -33.34
N SER A 3 10.57 -48.48 -32.48
CA SER A 3 10.82 -47.53 -31.37
C SER A 3 11.08 -46.12 -31.93
N ASP A 4 10.37 -45.08 -31.52
CA ASP A 4 10.51 -44.52 -30.17
C ASP A 4 9.24 -43.84 -29.65
N PHE A 5 8.97 -44.13 -28.38
CA PHE A 5 8.27 -43.25 -27.44
C PHE A 5 9.08 -41.96 -27.26
N LEU A 6 8.40 -40.84 -27.06
CA LEU A 6 8.79 -39.58 -26.39
C LEU A 6 7.74 -38.54 -26.83
N ASN A 7 7.11 -37.72 -26.02
CA ASN A 7 7.14 -37.48 -24.59
C ASN A 7 5.95 -36.53 -24.37
N GLU A 8 4.94 -36.93 -23.59
CA GLU A 8 4.05 -35.93 -22.98
C GLU A 8 4.94 -35.03 -22.12
N SER A 9 4.88 -33.72 -22.34
CA SER A 9 5.43 -32.75 -21.39
C SER A 9 4.26 -32.10 -20.64
N PRO A 10 3.94 -32.56 -19.43
CA PRO A 10 2.98 -31.89 -18.57
C PRO A 10 3.73 -30.91 -17.66
N ASP A 11 4.34 -29.86 -18.22
CA ASP A 11 4.95 -28.79 -17.41
C ASP A 11 4.87 -27.44 -18.16
N ALA A 12 3.65 -27.06 -18.55
CA ALA A 12 3.33 -25.64 -18.61
C ALA A 12 3.04 -25.20 -17.18
N VAL A 13 4.07 -24.78 -16.45
CA VAL A 13 3.93 -24.08 -15.18
C VAL A 13 2.96 -22.93 -15.43
N THR A 14 1.73 -23.09 -14.95
CA THR A 14 0.71 -22.05 -15.00
C THR A 14 1.27 -20.92 -14.16
N ALA A 15 1.72 -19.84 -14.79
CA ALA A 15 2.05 -18.63 -14.06
C ALA A 15 0.81 -18.27 -13.25
N SER A 16 0.88 -18.40 -11.92
CA SER A 16 -0.23 -18.10 -11.03
C SER A 16 -0.64 -16.67 -11.31
N GLN A 17 -1.81 -16.49 -11.94
CA GLN A 17 -2.28 -15.17 -12.31
C GLN A 17 -2.48 -14.38 -11.03
N ARG A 18 -1.78 -13.25 -10.91
CA ARG A 18 -1.83 -12.45 -9.69
C ARG A 18 -3.25 -11.94 -9.47
N PRO A 19 -3.76 -11.98 -8.21
CA PRO A 19 -5.06 -11.42 -7.89
C PRO A 19 -5.11 -9.96 -8.34
N SER A 20 -6.11 -9.62 -9.16
CA SER A 20 -6.29 -8.26 -9.64
C SER A 20 -7.76 -7.95 -9.89
N ILE A 21 -8.07 -6.66 -9.82
CA ILE A 21 -9.35 -6.09 -10.20
C ILE A 21 -9.12 -4.95 -11.19
N GLU A 22 -10.12 -4.67 -12.03
CA GLU A 22 -10.13 -3.49 -12.88
C GLU A 22 -11.10 -2.46 -12.31
N VAL A 23 -10.66 -1.19 -12.29
CA VAL A 23 -11.43 -0.07 -11.77
C VAL A 23 -11.40 1.10 -12.75
N ALA A 24 -12.39 1.98 -12.61
CA ALA A 24 -12.38 3.30 -13.20
C ALA A 24 -12.28 4.35 -12.10
N VAL A 25 -11.57 5.43 -12.39
CA VAL A 25 -11.41 6.56 -11.47
C VAL A 25 -12.29 7.71 -11.95
N ILE A 26 -12.97 8.37 -11.01
CA ILE A 26 -13.74 9.57 -11.27
C ILE A 26 -13.00 10.76 -10.66
N MET A 27 -12.50 11.64 -11.51
CA MET A 27 -11.97 12.94 -11.09
C MET A 27 -13.08 13.98 -11.15
N ARG A 28 -13.06 14.94 -10.22
CA ARG A 28 -13.96 16.10 -10.25
C ARG A 28 -13.19 17.40 -10.29
N ARG A 29 -13.70 18.36 -11.04
CA ARG A 29 -13.31 19.76 -10.97
C ARG A 29 -14.44 20.49 -10.28
N GLU A 30 -14.21 21.02 -9.09
CA GLU A 30 -15.24 21.65 -8.28
C GLU A 30 -14.90 23.11 -7.99
N ARG A 31 -15.94 23.95 -7.90
CA ARG A 31 -15.78 25.32 -7.43
C ARG A 31 -15.38 25.34 -5.96
N ILE A 32 -14.48 26.24 -5.63
CA ILE A 32 -14.07 26.51 -4.25
C ILE A 32 -14.20 27.99 -3.93
N ASP A 33 -14.40 28.30 -2.66
CA ASP A 33 -14.47 29.68 -2.15
C ASP A 33 -13.06 30.28 -2.07
N ASN A 34 -12.48 30.55 -3.24
CA ASN A 34 -11.19 31.20 -3.40
C ASN A 34 -11.24 32.15 -4.61
N ARG A 35 -11.04 33.44 -4.34
CA ARG A 35 -11.13 34.51 -5.35
C ARG A 35 -10.07 34.41 -6.45
N TRP A 36 -8.92 33.80 -6.16
CA TRP A 36 -7.77 33.75 -7.07
C TRP A 36 -7.66 32.42 -7.82
N GLN A 37 -8.23 31.36 -7.26
CA GLN A 37 -8.31 30.05 -7.91
C GLN A 37 -9.67 29.44 -7.58
N PRO A 38 -10.73 29.79 -8.32
CA PRO A 38 -12.09 29.41 -7.97
C PRO A 38 -12.42 27.94 -8.28
N TRP A 39 -11.45 27.17 -8.80
CA TRP A 39 -11.62 25.77 -9.18
C TRP A 39 -10.47 24.94 -8.64
N ARG A 40 -10.78 23.73 -8.16
CA ARG A 40 -9.78 22.70 -7.86
C ARG A 40 -10.15 21.38 -8.50
N TRP A 41 -9.14 20.58 -8.78
CA TRP A 41 -9.31 19.16 -9.06
C TRP A 41 -9.24 18.37 -7.77
N ALA A 42 -10.03 17.30 -7.69
CA ALA A 42 -10.06 16.37 -6.59
C ALA A 42 -10.47 14.98 -7.09
N LEU A 43 -10.06 13.95 -6.36
CA LEU A 43 -10.59 12.60 -6.52
C LEU A 43 -12.03 12.56 -6.03
N SER A 44 -12.94 12.06 -6.87
CA SER A 44 -14.34 11.86 -6.49
C SER A 44 -14.61 10.43 -6.03
N ASP A 45 -14.21 9.44 -6.82
CA ASP A 45 -14.52 8.03 -6.54
C ASP A 45 -13.62 7.06 -7.32
N VAL A 46 -13.57 5.80 -6.86
CA VAL A 46 -12.99 4.66 -7.56
C VAL A 46 -14.04 3.55 -7.62
N VAL A 47 -14.49 3.23 -8.83
CA VAL A 47 -15.60 2.30 -9.06
C VAL A 47 -15.14 1.06 -9.82
N PRO A 48 -15.80 -0.10 -9.68
CA PRO A 48 -15.50 -1.27 -10.51
C PRO A 48 -15.63 -0.93 -12.00
N GLN A 49 -14.66 -1.40 -12.80
CA GLN A 49 -14.69 -1.22 -14.25
C GLN A 49 -15.91 -1.94 -14.84
N GLN A 50 -16.63 -1.24 -15.73
CA GLN A 50 -17.74 -1.80 -16.49
C GLN A 50 -17.41 -1.79 -17.99
N SER A 51 -17.94 -2.76 -18.73
CA SER A 51 -17.77 -2.82 -20.19
C SER A 51 -18.30 -1.56 -20.90
N SER A 52 -19.37 -0.95 -20.38
CA SER A 52 -19.98 0.28 -20.87
C SER A 52 -19.10 1.53 -20.71
N PHE A 53 -18.06 1.47 -19.88
CA PHE A 53 -17.12 2.58 -19.69
C PHE A 53 -16.17 2.73 -20.87
N GLY A 54 -15.90 1.65 -21.60
CA GLY A 54 -14.90 1.64 -22.66
C GLY A 54 -13.49 1.86 -22.10
N THR A 55 -12.60 2.39 -22.95
CA THR A 55 -11.17 2.55 -22.63
C THR A 55 -10.69 4.00 -22.65
N GLN A 56 -11.53 4.93 -23.10
CA GLN A 56 -11.17 6.34 -23.26
C GLN A 56 -11.75 7.15 -22.11
N ALA A 57 -10.95 8.10 -21.60
CA ALA A 57 -11.42 9.06 -20.62
C ALA A 57 -12.51 9.95 -21.23
N ARG A 58 -13.51 10.32 -20.43
CA ARG A 58 -14.61 11.19 -20.89
C ARG A 58 -15.28 11.95 -19.75
N MET A 59 -15.80 13.12 -20.08
CA MET A 59 -16.65 13.89 -19.17
C MET A 59 -18.01 13.19 -18.99
N LEU A 60 -18.41 12.97 -17.74
CA LEU A 60 -19.70 12.40 -17.36
C LEU A 60 -20.75 13.49 -17.08
N LEU A 61 -20.31 14.59 -16.47
CA LEU A 61 -21.18 15.65 -15.97
C LEU A 61 -20.48 16.99 -16.15
N LYS A 62 -21.24 18.00 -16.58
CA LYS A 62 -20.84 19.41 -16.55
C LYS A 62 -21.99 20.24 -16.02
N SER A 63 -21.75 20.95 -14.92
CA SER A 63 -22.67 21.88 -14.29
C SER A 63 -21.99 23.23 -14.09
N VAL A 64 -22.70 24.19 -13.49
CA VAL A 64 -22.13 25.51 -13.17
C VAL A 64 -21.04 25.45 -12.09
N ASP A 65 -21.11 24.45 -11.19
CA ASP A 65 -20.26 24.36 -10.00
C ASP A 65 -19.30 23.16 -10.04
N GLU A 66 -19.52 22.19 -10.93
CA GLU A 66 -18.77 20.94 -10.96
C GLU A 66 -18.70 20.32 -12.37
N GLU A 67 -17.55 19.72 -12.69
CA GLU A 67 -17.37 18.76 -13.77
C GLU A 67 -16.92 17.41 -13.21
N ARG A 68 -17.37 16.29 -13.79
CA ARG A 68 -16.88 14.95 -13.48
C ARG A 68 -16.33 14.26 -14.71
N TRP A 69 -15.19 13.60 -14.54
CA TRP A 69 -14.45 12.92 -15.57
C TRP A 69 -14.22 11.47 -15.19
N LEU A 70 -14.64 10.55 -16.06
CA LEU A 70 -14.39 9.12 -15.92
C LEU A 70 -13.09 8.76 -16.63
N HIS A 71 -12.21 8.07 -15.92
CA HIS A 71 -10.98 7.48 -16.45
C HIS A 71 -11.04 5.96 -16.27
N PRO A 72 -11.37 5.19 -17.33
CA PRO A 72 -11.52 3.74 -17.25
C PRO A 72 -10.19 2.97 -17.25
N GLY A 73 -10.23 1.70 -16.83
CA GLY A 73 -9.23 0.70 -17.22
C GLY A 73 -7.97 0.62 -16.34
N PHE A 74 -8.04 1.02 -15.08
CA PHE A 74 -6.92 0.86 -14.14
C PHE A 74 -6.92 -0.55 -13.56
N LYS A 75 -5.81 -1.27 -13.73
CA LYS A 75 -5.61 -2.58 -13.11
C LYS A 75 -4.96 -2.42 -11.74
N VAL A 76 -5.66 -2.84 -10.69
CA VAL A 76 -5.14 -2.93 -9.32
C VAL A 76 -4.74 -4.37 -9.05
N GLU A 77 -3.45 -4.61 -8.87
CA GLU A 77 -2.87 -5.95 -8.70
C GLU A 77 -2.24 -6.08 -7.32
N LEU A 78 -2.47 -7.23 -6.66
CA LEU A 78 -1.89 -7.52 -5.35
C LEU A 78 -0.59 -8.32 -5.49
N LEU A 79 0.46 -7.81 -4.85
CA LEU A 79 1.81 -8.35 -4.88
C LEU A 79 2.13 -9.02 -3.54
N VAL A 80 2.49 -10.30 -3.53
CA VAL A 80 2.84 -11.03 -2.29
C VAL A 80 4.00 -10.34 -1.55
N THR A 81 4.93 -9.76 -2.30
CA THR A 81 6.07 -8.99 -1.75
C THR A 81 5.67 -7.75 -0.97
N ASP A 82 4.43 -7.29 -1.09
CA ASP A 82 3.91 -6.11 -0.43
C ASP A 82 2.71 -6.41 0.49
N ALA A 83 2.61 -7.66 0.96
CA ALA A 83 1.56 -8.10 1.88
C ALA A 83 1.44 -7.23 3.14
N GLU A 84 2.56 -6.71 3.66
CA GLU A 84 2.57 -5.78 4.79
C GLU A 84 1.94 -4.43 4.44
N GLY A 85 2.19 -3.88 3.25
CA GLY A 85 1.58 -2.62 2.80
C GLY A 85 0.06 -2.72 2.70
N TYR A 86 -0.46 -3.87 2.25
CA TYR A 86 -1.89 -4.14 2.25
C TYR A 86 -2.45 -4.38 3.66
N TYR A 87 -1.70 -5.08 4.53
CA TYR A 87 -2.06 -5.27 5.94
C TYR A 87 -2.26 -3.93 6.66
N LEU A 88 -1.35 -2.97 6.43
CA LEU A 88 -1.45 -1.63 6.99
C LEU A 88 -2.76 -0.95 6.55
N ASN A 89 -3.12 -1.04 5.26
CA ASN A 89 -4.35 -0.46 4.74
C ASN A 89 -5.61 -1.08 5.38
N VAL A 90 -5.73 -2.41 5.40
CA VAL A 90 -6.91 -3.09 5.98
C VAL A 90 -7.02 -2.95 7.51
N SER A 91 -5.93 -2.54 8.17
CA SER A 91 -5.88 -2.29 9.61
C SER A 91 -6.31 -0.87 10.00
N THR A 92 -6.54 0.02 9.02
CA THR A 92 -7.08 1.36 9.26
C THR A 92 -8.59 1.32 9.54
N GLU A 93 -9.13 2.41 10.11
CA GLU A 93 -10.58 2.54 10.34
C GLU A 93 -11.38 2.55 9.03
N GLN A 94 -10.80 3.11 7.96
CA GLN A 94 -11.41 3.18 6.63
C GLN A 94 -10.38 2.78 5.57
N PRO A 95 -10.26 1.48 5.26
CA PRO A 95 -9.40 1.02 4.17
C PRO A 95 -9.80 1.67 2.86
N CYS A 96 -8.81 2.10 2.08
CA CYS A 96 -9.02 3.00 0.95
C CYS A 96 -8.23 2.60 -0.29
N PHE A 97 -8.70 3.06 -1.44
CA PHE A 97 -7.86 3.22 -2.61
C PHE A 97 -7.03 4.49 -2.46
N TRP A 98 -5.80 4.43 -2.94
CA TRP A 98 -4.94 5.58 -3.15
C TRP A 98 -4.81 5.82 -4.65
N VAL A 99 -5.00 7.06 -5.06
CA VAL A 99 -4.93 7.48 -6.46
C VAL A 99 -3.88 8.57 -6.60
N VAL A 100 -2.89 8.31 -7.44
CA VAL A 100 -1.95 9.32 -7.90
C VAL A 100 -2.52 9.95 -9.15
N TRP A 101 -2.49 11.28 -9.25
CA TRP A 101 -2.95 11.98 -10.44
C TRP A 101 -2.06 13.18 -10.78
N ARG A 102 -2.10 13.58 -12.05
CA ARG A 102 -1.34 14.73 -12.57
C ARG A 102 -2.22 15.53 -13.50
N MET A 103 -1.95 16.83 -13.61
CA MET A 103 -2.53 17.62 -14.69
C MET A 103 -1.93 17.18 -16.03
N GLU A 104 -2.72 17.18 -17.09
CA GLU A 104 -2.17 17.09 -18.45
C GLU A 104 -1.12 18.18 -18.68
N GLU A 105 -0.06 17.86 -19.43
CA GLU A 105 0.94 18.84 -19.86
C GLU A 105 0.36 19.79 -20.92
N GLU A 106 -0.41 19.25 -21.85
CA GLU A 106 -1.15 19.96 -22.90
C GLU A 106 -2.56 19.39 -22.99
N ALA A 107 -3.53 20.25 -23.32
CA ALA A 107 -4.93 19.85 -23.41
C ALA A 107 -5.13 18.86 -24.57
N ALA A 108 -5.34 17.58 -24.24
CA ALA A 108 -5.53 16.51 -25.21
C ALA A 108 -6.90 15.85 -25.07
N LEU A 109 -7.44 15.79 -23.85
CA LEU A 109 -8.77 15.24 -23.57
C LEU A 109 -9.92 16.25 -23.76
N ALA A 110 -9.63 17.55 -23.62
CA ALA A 110 -10.61 18.62 -23.68
C ALA A 110 -9.97 19.93 -24.19
N ASP A 111 -10.75 21.03 -24.21
CA ASP A 111 -10.25 22.37 -24.54
C ASP A 111 -9.30 22.94 -23.47
N GLU A 112 -9.40 22.44 -22.24
CA GLU A 112 -8.56 22.80 -21.09
C GLU A 112 -7.87 21.56 -20.53
N VAL A 113 -6.70 21.73 -19.89
CA VAL A 113 -6.01 20.63 -19.22
C VAL A 113 -6.85 20.04 -18.08
N VAL A 114 -6.95 18.72 -18.05
CA VAL A 114 -7.68 18.00 -16.99
C VAL A 114 -6.75 17.25 -16.05
N ALA A 115 -7.23 16.93 -14.85
CA ALA A 115 -6.52 16.02 -13.96
C ALA A 115 -6.70 14.57 -14.43
N VAL A 116 -5.59 13.87 -14.64
CA VAL A 116 -5.52 12.49 -15.13
C VAL A 116 -4.92 11.59 -14.05
N PRO A 117 -5.67 10.59 -13.57
CA PRO A 117 -5.14 9.55 -12.70
C PRO A 117 -4.06 8.74 -13.43
N THR A 118 -2.97 8.45 -12.73
CA THR A 118 -1.83 7.70 -13.28
C THR A 118 -1.66 6.34 -12.61
N ILE A 119 -1.99 6.24 -11.32
CA ILE A 119 -1.83 5.02 -10.52
C ILE A 119 -3.01 4.88 -9.58
N VAL A 120 -3.50 3.64 -9.43
CA VAL A 120 -4.46 3.25 -8.39
C VAL A 120 -3.87 2.08 -7.61
N THR A 121 -3.77 2.20 -6.29
CA THR A 121 -3.19 1.16 -5.43
C THR A 121 -3.96 0.99 -4.14
N LEU A 122 -3.88 -0.21 -3.57
CA LEU A 122 -4.34 -0.54 -2.22
C LEU A 122 -3.16 -0.66 -1.24
N SER A 123 -1.92 -0.48 -1.70
CA SER A 123 -0.74 -0.56 -0.85
C SER A 123 -0.49 0.75 -0.11
N TYR A 124 -0.38 0.67 1.20
CA TYR A 124 0.07 1.78 2.02
C TYR A 124 1.54 2.16 1.74
N HIS A 125 2.39 1.19 1.41
CA HIS A 125 3.80 1.44 1.08
C HIS A 125 3.95 2.21 -0.23
N ASP A 126 3.23 1.80 -1.27
CA ASP A 126 3.22 2.54 -2.54
C ASP A 126 2.72 3.96 -2.32
N ALA A 127 1.59 4.12 -1.62
CA ALA A 127 1.02 5.43 -1.32
C ALA A 127 2.03 6.34 -0.58
N GLY A 128 2.72 5.81 0.44
CA GLY A 128 3.77 6.53 1.17
C GLY A 128 4.90 7.01 0.26
N ARG A 129 5.37 6.16 -0.66
CA ARG A 129 6.43 6.52 -1.62
C ARG A 129 6.01 7.67 -2.53
N TRP A 130 4.75 7.68 -2.98
CA TRP A 130 4.23 8.76 -3.83
C TRP A 130 4.02 10.07 -3.07
N LEU A 131 3.57 9.98 -1.81
CA LEU A 131 3.48 11.14 -0.92
C LEU A 131 4.87 11.75 -0.65
N ASP A 132 5.88 10.93 -0.39
CA ASP A 132 7.26 11.37 -0.19
C ASP A 132 7.85 12.02 -1.46
N ALA A 133 7.41 11.57 -2.64
CA ALA A 133 7.75 12.17 -3.93
C ALA A 133 6.98 13.47 -4.23
N GLN A 134 6.12 13.93 -3.32
CA GLN A 134 5.28 15.13 -3.48
C GLN A 134 4.34 15.09 -4.69
N GLU A 135 3.91 13.90 -5.11
CA GLU A 135 2.88 13.75 -6.13
C GLU A 135 1.49 14.18 -5.59
N ASN A 136 0.52 14.44 -6.47
CA ASN A 136 -0.87 14.57 -6.01
C ASN A 136 -1.41 13.18 -5.72
N VAL A 137 -1.58 12.88 -4.44
CA VAL A 137 -2.12 11.61 -3.96
C VAL A 137 -3.37 11.88 -3.14
N GLU A 138 -4.47 11.26 -3.54
CA GLU A 138 -5.74 11.33 -2.81
C GLU A 138 -6.26 9.93 -2.51
N GLN A 139 -7.14 9.82 -1.50
CA GLN A 139 -7.71 8.56 -1.07
C GLN A 139 -9.23 8.58 -1.09
N VAL A 140 -9.84 7.45 -1.41
CA VAL A 140 -11.29 7.22 -1.28
C VAL A 140 -11.55 5.87 -0.62
N PRO A 141 -12.53 5.76 0.31
CA PRO A 141 -12.85 4.49 0.94
C PRO A 141 -13.10 3.39 -0.09
N ALA A 142 -12.48 2.22 0.14
CA ALA A 142 -12.67 1.07 -0.73
C ALA A 142 -14.03 0.42 -0.43
N PRO A 143 -14.78 -0.04 -1.45
CA PRO A 143 -16.02 -0.78 -1.26
C PRO A 143 -15.80 -2.04 -0.40
N ALA A 144 -16.82 -2.44 0.35
CA ALA A 144 -16.71 -3.57 1.28
C ALA A 144 -16.22 -4.88 0.62
N GLU A 145 -16.61 -5.13 -0.63
CA GLU A 145 -16.14 -6.28 -1.41
C GLU A 145 -14.63 -6.23 -1.67
N VAL A 146 -14.09 -5.07 -2.04
CA VAL A 146 -12.65 -4.86 -2.23
C VAL A 146 -11.91 -5.03 -0.91
N VAL A 147 -12.45 -4.49 0.18
CA VAL A 147 -11.86 -4.65 1.52
C VAL A 147 -11.83 -6.11 1.93
N GLN A 148 -12.90 -6.86 1.68
CA GLN A 148 -12.97 -8.28 1.99
C GLN A 148 -11.96 -9.08 1.15
N TRP A 149 -11.86 -8.77 -0.14
CA TRP A 149 -10.86 -9.36 -1.03
C TRP A 149 -9.42 -9.10 -0.57
N LEU A 150 -9.11 -7.85 -0.20
CA LEU A 150 -7.80 -7.46 0.31
C LEU A 150 -7.48 -8.15 1.64
N LYS A 151 -8.45 -8.28 2.55
CA LYS A 151 -8.31 -9.01 3.81
C LYS A 151 -8.00 -10.47 3.61
N SER A 152 -8.67 -11.14 2.66
CA SER A 152 -8.38 -12.54 2.32
C SER A 152 -6.96 -12.69 1.79
N PHE A 153 -6.54 -11.81 0.89
CA PHE A 153 -5.16 -11.80 0.38
C PHE A 153 -4.13 -11.63 1.51
N VAL A 154 -4.35 -10.66 2.40
CA VAL A 154 -3.48 -10.42 3.55
C VAL A 154 -3.43 -11.63 4.48
N ALA A 155 -4.57 -12.26 4.79
CA ALA A 155 -4.62 -13.42 5.66
C ALA A 155 -3.80 -14.61 5.13
N GLU A 156 -3.75 -14.78 3.81
CA GLU A 156 -3.01 -15.85 3.14
C GLU A 156 -1.50 -15.55 3.00
N ASN A 157 -1.12 -14.27 2.86
CA ASN A 157 0.21 -13.89 2.41
C ASN A 157 1.03 -13.10 3.46
N HIS A 158 0.40 -12.49 4.46
CA HIS A 158 1.09 -11.72 5.49
C HIS A 158 1.50 -12.61 6.66
N VAL A 159 2.75 -13.07 6.64
CA VAL A 159 3.34 -13.82 7.76
C VAL A 159 3.77 -12.81 8.83
N LEU A 160 3.03 -12.77 9.94
CA LEU A 160 3.46 -12.05 11.13
C LEU A 160 4.73 -12.70 11.67
N GLU A 161 5.91 -12.14 11.38
CA GLU A 161 7.10 -12.52 12.13
C GLU A 161 6.90 -12.14 13.59
N VAL A 162 6.82 -13.15 14.46
CA VAL A 162 6.78 -12.93 15.90
C VAL A 162 8.09 -12.27 16.30
N LYS A 163 8.09 -10.94 16.40
CA LYS A 163 9.24 -10.14 16.80
C LYS A 163 9.63 -10.55 18.22
N ARG A 164 10.55 -11.52 18.34
CA ARG A 164 11.07 -11.97 19.62
C ARG A 164 11.71 -10.76 20.29
N ARG A 165 11.13 -10.35 21.42
CA ARG A 165 11.64 -9.27 22.26
C ARG A 165 13.10 -9.58 22.59
N GLN A 166 14.04 -8.89 21.92
CA GLN A 166 15.46 -9.04 22.23
C GLN A 166 15.67 -8.53 23.64
N ARG A 167 16.13 -9.40 24.54
CA ARG A 167 16.53 -8.98 25.88
C ARG A 167 17.73 -8.03 25.74
N PRO A 168 17.74 -6.88 26.44
CA PRO A 168 18.89 -5.99 26.44
C PRO A 168 20.17 -6.77 26.75
N GLN A 169 21.29 -6.46 26.07
CA GLN A 169 22.56 -7.17 26.32
C GLN A 169 23.05 -7.04 27.76
N SER A 170 22.58 -6.03 28.51
CA SER A 170 22.81 -5.86 29.95
C SER A 170 22.19 -6.97 30.82
N PHE A 171 21.30 -7.80 30.27
CA PHE A 171 20.74 -8.98 30.95
C PHE A 171 21.57 -10.25 30.72
N LYS A 172 22.71 -10.16 30.01
CA LYS A 172 23.70 -11.25 30.00
C LYS A 172 24.45 -11.24 31.34
N THR A 173 24.33 -12.32 32.10
CA THR A 173 25.13 -12.53 33.30
C THR A 173 26.61 -12.42 32.92
N LEU A 174 27.38 -11.58 33.62
CA LEU A 174 28.84 -11.56 33.48
C LEU A 174 29.34 -13.00 33.66
N GLN A 175 30.03 -13.54 32.66
CA GLN A 175 30.66 -14.86 32.76
C GLN A 175 32.13 -14.66 33.09
N ASP A 176 32.69 -15.50 33.96
CA ASP A 176 34.12 -15.50 34.22
C ASP A 176 34.91 -16.14 33.06
N ARG A 177 36.23 -16.14 33.15
CA ARG A 177 37.14 -16.72 32.13
C ARG A 177 37.01 -18.24 31.91
N PHE A 178 36.25 -18.93 32.76
CA PHE A 178 35.94 -20.35 32.73
C PHE A 178 34.46 -20.62 32.38
N GLY A 179 33.68 -19.57 32.04
CA GLY A 179 32.30 -19.68 31.58
C GLY A 179 31.24 -19.77 32.68
N ALA A 180 31.62 -19.64 33.95
CA ALA A 180 30.66 -19.65 35.06
C ALA A 180 30.04 -18.26 35.29
N PRO A 181 28.77 -18.15 35.75
CA PRO A 181 28.19 -16.85 36.09
C PRO A 181 28.98 -16.21 37.23
N ALA A 182 29.52 -15.02 37.00
CA ALA A 182 30.32 -14.26 37.94
C ALA A 182 29.48 -13.93 39.19
N ARG A 183 29.91 -14.44 40.35
CA ARG A 183 29.34 -14.11 41.65
C ARG A 183 30.25 -13.10 42.32
N VAL A 184 29.77 -11.88 42.55
CA VAL A 184 30.51 -10.89 43.35
C VAL A 184 30.02 -11.02 44.79
N SER A 185 30.85 -11.58 45.67
CA SER A 185 30.60 -11.53 47.11
C SER A 185 31.03 -10.16 47.62
N THR A 186 30.08 -9.30 48.00
CA THR A 186 30.41 -8.05 48.67
C THR A 186 30.62 -8.31 50.16
N GLU A 187 31.85 -8.65 50.55
CA GLU A 187 32.26 -8.60 51.96
C GLU A 187 32.64 -7.17 52.33
N LYS A 188 31.80 -6.48 53.11
CA LYS A 188 32.16 -5.23 53.77
C LYS A 188 33.07 -5.54 54.96
N LYS A 189 34.39 -5.33 54.82
CA LYS A 189 35.30 -5.22 55.97
C LYS A 189 35.12 -3.86 56.65
N PHE A 190 34.29 -3.81 57.69
CA PHE A 190 34.38 -2.73 58.67
C PHE A 190 35.48 -3.13 59.67
N LYS A 191 36.65 -2.48 59.60
CA LYS A 191 37.67 -2.54 60.65
C LYS A 191 37.68 -1.16 61.30
N GLY A 192 36.95 -1.01 62.40
CA GLY A 192 37.04 0.17 63.25
C GLY A 192 38.42 0.22 63.91
N PRO A 193 38.99 1.41 64.15
CA PRO A 193 40.29 1.52 64.82
C PRO A 193 40.11 1.33 66.34
N GLU A 194 40.84 0.38 66.91
CA GLU A 194 41.26 0.43 68.31
C GLU A 194 42.56 1.25 68.35
N HIS A 195 42.63 2.24 69.24
CA HIS A 195 43.73 2.39 70.20
C HIS A 195 43.40 3.46 71.25
N ASP A 196 43.87 3.15 72.45
CA ASP A 196 43.89 3.88 73.74
C ASP A 196 44.14 5.40 73.68
#